data_AF-A0A920TEF1-F1
#
_entry.id   AF-A0A920TEF1-F1
#
_cell.length_a   1.000
_cell.length_b   1.000
_cell.length_c   1.000
_cell.angle_alpha   90.00
_cell.angle_beta   90.00
_cell.angle_gamma   90.00
#
_symmetry.space_group_name_H-M   'P 1'
#
loop_
_entity.id
_entity.type
_entity.pdbx_description
1 polymer ?
#
loop_
_entity_poly.entity_id
_entity_poly.type
_entity_poly.pdbx_seq_one_letter_code
_entity_poly.pdbx_strand_id
1 'polypeptide(L)'
;MELNPGECWFFYGIRTSDEYIMRDRIKGLAAQNKNVHAEICISQPNTEDVEGRDYNYKGRVTLELLKSKLTSNNYEFYICGPGAMMEALTSGLKEWGVPDTDINFESFGPASIKTTSETSRQSKALSQKRVEIEFSRSSRTIEWDGSCSSILELAETHNITIDSGCRAGSCGTCLTALKQGEVEYIEEPGTFPGKTALA
;
A
#
# COMPACT_ATOMS: atom_id res chain seq x y z
N MET A 1 3.37 4.99 36.56
CA MET A 1 3.08 3.96 35.55
C MET A 1 4.14 4.14 34.48
N GLU A 2 5.28 3.48 34.64
CA GLU A 2 6.31 3.49 33.61
C GLU A 2 5.70 2.83 32.38
N LEU A 3 5.62 3.57 31.28
CA LEU A 3 5.32 3.00 29.97
C LEU A 3 6.43 1.98 29.73
N ASN A 4 6.12 0.68 29.88
CA ASN A 4 7.02 -0.35 29.40
C ASN A 4 7.08 -0.16 27.88
N PRO A 5 8.20 0.31 27.31
CA PRO A 5 8.23 0.59 25.89
C PRO A 5 8.09 -0.76 25.18
N GLY A 6 7.00 -0.94 24.44
CA GLY A 6 6.73 -2.17 23.71
C GLY A 6 7.91 -2.55 22.81
N GLU A 7 8.09 -3.84 22.59
CA GLU A 7 9.08 -4.38 21.67
C GLU A 7 8.73 -3.98 20.23
N CYS A 8 9.69 -3.42 19.49
CA CYS A 8 9.53 -3.02 18.10
C CYS A 8 10.58 -3.70 17.22
N TRP A 9 10.11 -4.48 16.26
CA TRP A 9 10.95 -5.15 15.26
C TRP A 9 10.73 -4.54 13.89
N PHE A 10 11.81 -4.05 13.28
CA PHE A 10 11.81 -3.43 11.96
C PHE A 10 12.58 -4.31 10.97
N PHE A 11 11.85 -4.99 10.09
CA PHE A 11 12.42 -5.80 9.02
C PHE A 11 12.45 -4.98 7.73
N TYR A 12 13.65 -4.73 7.19
CA TYR A 12 13.81 -3.88 6.02
C TYR A 12 14.52 -4.60 4.89
N GLY A 13 13.80 -4.84 3.79
CA GLY A 13 14.31 -5.49 2.60
C GLY A 13 14.71 -4.49 1.53
N ILE A 14 15.97 -4.57 1.09
CA ILE A 14 16.52 -3.77 0.00
C ILE A 14 17.30 -4.66 -0.98
N ARG A 15 17.56 -4.15 -2.19
CA ARG A 15 18.26 -4.93 -3.21
C ARG A 15 19.76 -4.94 -2.99
N THR A 16 20.38 -3.76 -2.94
CA THR A 16 21.82 -3.56 -2.68
C THR A 16 21.99 -2.57 -1.52
N SER A 17 23.20 -2.41 -0.99
CA SER A 17 23.46 -1.44 0.08
C SER A 17 23.30 0.02 -0.36
N ASP A 18 23.39 0.31 -1.66
CA ASP A 18 23.18 1.65 -2.23
C ASP A 18 21.74 2.15 -2.06
N GLU A 19 20.79 1.22 -1.94
CA GLU A 19 19.36 1.52 -1.73
C GLU A 19 19.01 1.65 -0.24
N TYR A 20 20.00 1.57 0.67
CA TYR A 20 19.76 1.63 2.11
C TYR A 20 19.50 3.07 2.61
N ILE A 21 18.29 3.54 2.33
CA ILE A 21 17.81 4.86 2.76
C ILE A 21 17.73 4.92 4.29
N MET A 22 18.11 6.07 4.87
CA MET A 22 18.11 6.34 6.31
C MET A 22 18.96 5.37 7.17
N ARG A 23 19.97 4.72 6.58
CA ARG A 23 20.88 3.77 7.25
C ARG A 23 21.34 4.22 8.63
N ASP A 24 21.98 5.39 8.72
CA ASP A 24 22.56 5.88 9.98
C ASP A 24 21.50 6.19 11.03
N ARG A 25 20.32 6.67 10.60
CA ARG A 25 19.19 6.95 11.49
C ARG A 25 18.60 5.66 12.05
N ILE A 26 18.40 4.65 11.21
CA ILE A 26 17.89 3.33 11.64
C ILE A 26 18.88 2.65 12.59
N LYS A 27 20.17 2.61 12.23
CA LYS A 27 21.23 2.07 13.09
C LYS A 27 21.32 2.83 14.42
N GLY A 28 21.24 4.16 14.39
CA GLY A 28 21.24 5.01 15.57
C GLY A 28 20.05 4.72 16.50
N LEU A 29 18.84 4.59 15.96
CA LEU A 29 17.64 4.27 16.75
C LEU A 29 17.74 2.91 17.43
N ALA A 30 18.16 1.86 16.70
CA ALA A 30 18.33 0.52 17.29
C ALA A 30 19.46 0.48 18.34
N ALA A 31 20.54 1.25 18.16
CA ALA A 31 21.62 1.31 19.14
C ALA A 31 21.24 2.07 20.41
N GLN A 32 20.35 3.07 20.31
CA GLN A 32 19.93 3.91 21.44
C GLN A 32 18.79 3.31 22.25
N ASN A 33 18.00 2.39 21.68
CA ASN A 33 16.79 1.87 22.29
C ASN A 33 16.84 0.34 22.35
N LYS A 34 16.89 -0.22 23.56
CA LYS A 34 17.04 -1.68 23.77
C LYS A 34 15.85 -2.50 23.27
N ASN A 35 14.68 -1.88 23.15
CA ASN A 35 13.43 -2.49 22.68
C ASN A 35 13.21 -2.30 21.17
N VAL A 36 14.17 -1.71 20.44
CA VAL A 36 14.08 -1.51 18.98
C VAL A 36 15.11 -2.39 18.29
N HIS A 37 14.63 -3.30 17.48
CA HIS A 37 15.43 -4.27 16.74
C HIS A 37 15.29 -4.02 15.25
N ALA A 38 16.39 -3.81 14.54
CA ALA A 38 16.39 -3.62 13.09
C ALA A 38 17.08 -4.81 12.40
N GLU A 39 16.35 -5.48 11.52
CA GLU A 39 16.80 -6.64 10.75
C GLU A 39 16.85 -6.27 9.26
N ILE A 40 18.06 -6.00 8.77
CA ILE A 40 18.30 -5.52 7.42
C ILE A 40 18.56 -6.69 6.48
N CYS A 41 17.74 -6.82 5.46
CA CYS A 41 17.82 -7.87 4.47
C CYS A 41 18.32 -7.30 3.15
N ILE A 42 19.44 -7.82 2.63
CA ILE A 42 19.96 -7.43 1.32
C ILE A 42 19.92 -8.63 0.39
N SER A 43 19.16 -8.52 -0.71
CA SER A 43 18.99 -9.64 -1.64
C SER A 43 20.13 -9.82 -2.64
N GLN A 44 20.86 -8.74 -2.95
CA GLN A 44 22.00 -8.68 -3.87
C GLN A 44 23.10 -7.79 -3.25
N PRO A 45 23.78 -8.24 -2.19
CA PRO A 45 24.84 -7.45 -1.56
C PRO A 45 25.99 -7.15 -2.53
N ASN A 46 26.53 -5.94 -2.44
CA ASN A 46 27.73 -5.53 -3.16
C ASN A 46 28.95 -6.33 -2.64
N THR A 47 30.04 -6.33 -3.40
CA THR A 47 31.23 -7.14 -3.07
C THR A 47 31.83 -6.75 -1.71
N GLU A 48 31.76 -5.47 -1.37
CA GLU A 48 32.23 -4.89 -0.11
C GLU A 48 31.27 -5.05 1.09
N ASP A 49 30.03 -5.48 0.87
CA ASP A 49 29.04 -5.63 1.93
C ASP A 49 29.29 -6.90 2.74
N VAL A 50 29.34 -6.75 4.08
CA VAL A 50 29.60 -7.85 5.01
C VAL A 50 28.39 -8.11 5.90
N GLU A 51 27.90 -9.34 5.90
CA GLU A 51 26.84 -9.80 6.80
C GLU A 51 27.26 -9.66 8.28
N GLY A 52 26.37 -9.17 9.12
CA GLY A 52 26.63 -8.82 10.53
C GLY A 52 27.23 -7.43 10.74
N ARG A 53 27.74 -6.77 9.69
CA ARG A 53 28.25 -5.38 9.75
C ARG A 53 27.36 -4.42 8.97
N ASP A 54 27.12 -4.74 7.71
CA ASP A 54 26.40 -3.88 6.78
C ASP A 54 24.92 -4.19 6.70
N TYR A 55 24.58 -5.47 6.84
CA TYR A 55 23.23 -6.03 6.86
C TYR A 55 23.16 -7.26 7.77
N ASN A 56 21.95 -7.75 8.07
CA ASN A 56 21.73 -8.86 9.01
C ASN A 56 21.43 -10.19 8.31
N TYR A 57 20.80 -10.13 7.14
CA TYR A 57 20.37 -11.32 6.41
C TYR A 57 20.56 -11.17 4.90
N LYS A 58 21.23 -12.14 4.27
CA LYS A 58 21.30 -12.21 2.81
C LYS A 58 20.01 -12.80 2.24
N GLY A 59 19.14 -11.97 1.67
CA GLY A 59 17.89 -12.40 1.07
C GLY A 59 16.79 -11.35 1.14
N ARG A 60 15.55 -11.81 1.13
CA ARG A 60 14.34 -10.98 1.29
C ARG A 60 13.75 -11.20 2.67
N VAL A 61 12.90 -10.26 3.10
CA VAL A 61 12.07 -10.43 4.29
C VAL A 61 11.04 -11.51 4.01
N THR A 62 10.98 -12.53 4.85
CA THR A 62 10.02 -13.65 4.74
C THR A 62 9.43 -13.98 6.11
N LEU A 63 8.33 -14.75 6.12
CA LEU A 63 7.72 -15.21 7.36
C LEU A 63 8.69 -16.07 8.19
N GLU A 64 9.52 -16.87 7.54
CA GLU A 64 10.54 -17.70 8.21
C GLU A 64 11.55 -16.83 8.95
N LEU A 65 11.98 -15.72 8.34
CA LEU A 65 12.86 -14.76 9.01
C LEU A 65 12.16 -14.15 10.23
N LEU A 66 10.91 -13.71 10.09
CA LEU A 66 10.11 -13.19 11.22
C LEU A 66 10.05 -14.22 12.36
N LYS A 67 9.67 -15.47 12.06
CA LYS A 67 9.61 -16.58 13.03
C LYS A 67 10.96 -16.90 13.68
N SER A 68 12.07 -16.67 12.98
CA SER A 68 13.40 -16.91 13.55
C SER A 68 13.84 -15.84 14.56
N LYS A 69 13.24 -14.65 14.50
CA LYS A 69 13.61 -13.48 15.31
C LYS A 69 12.61 -13.21 16.43
N LEU A 70 11.33 -13.39 16.14
CA LEU A 70 10.25 -13.17 17.09
C LEU A 70 10.03 -14.40 17.95
N THR A 71 9.91 -14.20 19.26
CA THR A 71 9.67 -15.29 20.24
C THR A 71 8.22 -15.78 20.25
N SER A 72 7.30 -14.97 19.71
CA SER A 72 5.88 -15.29 19.55
C SER A 72 5.29 -14.53 18.35
N ASN A 73 4.02 -14.75 18.05
CA ASN A 73 3.25 -14.03 17.04
C ASN A 73 2.37 -12.91 17.63
N ASN A 74 2.52 -12.60 18.93
CA ASN A 74 1.72 -11.60 19.64
C ASN A 74 2.28 -10.18 19.41
N TYR A 75 2.17 -9.72 18.17
CA TYR A 75 2.58 -8.40 17.70
C TYR A 75 1.51 -7.84 16.77
N GLU A 76 1.43 -6.52 16.70
CA GLU A 76 0.77 -5.85 15.58
C GLU A 76 1.77 -5.73 14.42
N PHE A 77 1.39 -6.24 13.26
CA PHE A 77 2.19 -6.24 12.05
C PHE A 77 1.76 -5.09 11.14
N TYR A 78 2.73 -4.31 10.68
CA TYR A 78 2.54 -3.24 9.70
C TYR A 78 3.41 -3.55 8.49
N ILE A 79 2.80 -3.76 7.32
CA ILE A 79 3.46 -4.26 6.12
C ILE A 79 3.29 -3.26 4.99
N CYS A 80 4.41 -2.82 4.42
CA CYS A 80 4.42 -1.98 3.24
C CYS A 80 5.53 -2.45 2.30
N GLY A 81 5.23 -2.61 1.02
CA GLY A 81 6.21 -3.05 0.05
C GLY A 81 5.58 -3.54 -1.26
N PRO A 82 6.35 -4.27 -2.10
CA PRO A 82 5.82 -4.85 -3.33
C PRO A 82 4.65 -5.81 -3.07
N GLY A 83 3.64 -5.82 -3.96
CA GLY A 83 2.43 -6.64 -3.81
C GLY A 83 2.70 -8.11 -3.46
N ALA A 84 3.63 -8.76 -4.16
CA ALA A 84 3.99 -10.15 -3.89
C ALA A 84 4.57 -10.39 -2.48
N MET A 85 5.30 -9.42 -1.92
CA MET A 85 5.79 -9.50 -0.54
C MET A 85 4.64 -9.33 0.45
N MET A 86 3.77 -8.36 0.22
CA MET A 86 2.62 -8.10 1.09
C MET A 86 1.66 -9.30 1.10
N GLU A 87 1.35 -9.88 -0.05
CA GLU A 87 0.52 -11.09 -0.19
C GLU A 87 1.12 -12.28 0.58
N ALA A 88 2.41 -12.55 0.37
CA ALA A 88 3.09 -13.67 1.01
C ALA A 88 3.16 -13.52 2.54
N LEU A 89 3.50 -12.31 3.03
CA LEU A 89 3.57 -12.06 4.47
C LEU A 89 2.18 -12.07 5.11
N THR A 90 1.18 -11.43 4.51
CA THR A 90 -0.18 -11.39 5.05
C THR A 90 -0.76 -12.80 5.16
N SER A 91 -0.66 -13.60 4.09
CA SER A 91 -1.14 -14.98 4.09
C SER A 91 -0.38 -15.82 5.12
N GLY A 92 0.94 -15.70 5.16
CA GLY A 92 1.79 -16.41 6.10
C GLY A 92 1.53 -16.07 7.57
N LEU A 93 1.24 -14.80 7.89
CA LEU A 93 0.89 -14.36 9.24
C LEU A 93 -0.45 -14.93 9.69
N LYS A 94 -1.45 -14.97 8.80
CA LYS A 94 -2.75 -15.63 9.07
C LYS A 94 -2.57 -17.12 9.34
N GLU A 95 -1.77 -17.81 8.53
CA GLU A 95 -1.43 -19.22 8.75
C GLU A 95 -0.65 -19.44 10.05
N TRP A 96 0.14 -18.45 10.47
CA TRP A 96 0.81 -18.46 11.77
C TRP A 96 -0.12 -18.12 12.95
N GLY A 97 -1.40 -17.84 12.70
CA GLY A 97 -2.41 -17.60 13.72
C GLY A 97 -2.44 -16.17 14.26
N VAL A 98 -1.89 -15.20 13.52
CA VAL A 98 -2.05 -13.78 13.84
C VAL A 98 -3.49 -13.36 13.49
N PRO A 99 -4.22 -12.69 14.40
CA PRO A 99 -5.56 -12.17 14.11
C PRO A 99 -5.54 -11.15 12.96
N ASP A 100 -6.59 -11.16 12.13
CA ASP A 100 -6.74 -10.20 11.02
C ASP A 100 -6.71 -8.74 11.50
N THR A 101 -7.16 -8.46 12.73
CA THR A 101 -7.12 -7.12 13.34
C THR A 101 -5.71 -6.59 13.59
N ASP A 102 -4.74 -7.49 13.67
CA ASP A 102 -3.36 -7.17 14.03
C ASP A 102 -2.45 -7.20 12.78
N ILE A 103 -3.01 -7.43 11.59
CA ILE A 103 -2.29 -7.43 10.31
C ILE A 103 -2.72 -6.20 9.50
N ASN A 104 -1.88 -5.19 9.50
CA ASN A 104 -2.08 -3.93 8.79
C ASN A 104 -1.16 -3.87 7.58
N PHE A 105 -1.67 -3.38 6.45
CA PHE A 105 -0.85 -3.19 5.25
C PHE A 105 -1.21 -1.93 4.49
N GLU A 106 -0.21 -1.36 3.81
CA GLU A 106 -0.36 -0.18 2.96
C GLU A 106 0.31 -0.43 1.60
N SER A 107 -0.45 -0.18 0.52
CA SER A 107 0.02 -0.31 -0.87
C SER A 107 0.28 1.07 -1.48
N PHE A 108 1.46 1.23 -2.09
CA PHE A 108 1.82 2.41 -2.86
C PHE A 108 1.89 2.08 -4.35
N GLY A 109 0.97 2.65 -5.13
CA GLY A 109 0.91 2.51 -6.59
C GLY A 109 -0.16 1.52 -7.08
N PRO A 110 -0.38 1.43 -8.42
CA PRO A 110 -1.45 0.63 -9.02
C PRO A 110 -1.25 -0.90 -8.93
N ALA A 111 -0.16 -1.36 -8.29
CA ALA A 111 0.13 -2.77 -8.05
C ALA A 111 -0.39 -3.21 -6.67
N SER A 112 -1.62 -2.79 -6.35
CA SER A 112 -2.35 -3.33 -5.21
C SER A 112 -2.57 -4.83 -5.41
N ILE A 113 -2.46 -5.55 -4.30
CA ILE A 113 -2.60 -6.99 -4.15
C ILE A 113 -3.63 -7.55 -5.14
N LYS A 114 -3.19 -8.45 -6.02
CA LYS A 114 -4.09 -9.12 -6.96
C LYS A 114 -4.80 -10.23 -6.20
N THR A 115 -5.88 -9.87 -5.52
CA THR A 115 -6.89 -10.86 -5.18
C THR A 115 -7.29 -11.54 -6.48
N THR A 116 -7.12 -12.85 -6.51
CA THR A 116 -7.11 -13.65 -7.72
C THR A 116 -8.44 -13.52 -8.46
N SER A 117 -8.45 -12.92 -9.67
CA SER A 117 -9.12 -13.38 -10.89
C SER A 117 -9.52 -12.23 -11.86
N GLU A 118 -9.26 -12.46 -13.16
CA GLU A 118 -9.91 -11.83 -14.34
C GLU A 118 -9.52 -10.43 -14.87
N THR A 119 -8.60 -9.69 -14.26
CA THR A 119 -8.37 -8.26 -14.59
C THR A 119 -7.89 -7.93 -16.03
N SER A 120 -7.37 -8.90 -16.82
CA SER A 120 -6.85 -8.57 -18.16
C SER A 120 -7.90 -8.59 -19.29
N ARG A 121 -9.16 -8.98 -19.02
CA ARG A 121 -10.20 -9.08 -20.06
C ARG A 121 -11.26 -7.97 -20.02
N GLN A 122 -11.49 -7.33 -18.87
CA GLN A 122 -12.57 -6.34 -18.72
C GLN A 122 -12.22 -4.92 -19.18
N SER A 123 -10.94 -4.53 -19.15
CA SER A 123 -10.50 -3.17 -19.56
C SER A 123 -10.70 -2.85 -21.04
N LYS A 124 -10.91 -3.86 -21.90
CA LYS A 124 -11.23 -3.64 -23.33
C LYS A 124 -12.73 -3.52 -23.63
N ALA A 125 -13.62 -3.90 -22.72
CA ALA A 125 -15.06 -3.93 -22.98
C ALA A 125 -15.78 -2.62 -22.61
N LEU A 126 -15.19 -1.79 -21.74
CA LEU A 126 -15.76 -0.49 -21.33
C LEU A 126 -15.52 0.65 -22.34
N SER A 127 -14.65 0.47 -23.35
CA SER A 127 -14.27 1.54 -24.30
C SER A 127 -15.34 1.90 -25.34
N GLN A 128 -16.62 1.54 -25.14
CA GLN A 128 -17.70 1.81 -26.11
C GLN A 128 -18.91 2.55 -25.53
N LYS A 129 -18.99 2.79 -24.22
CA LYS A 129 -20.10 3.57 -23.65
C LYS A 129 -19.66 5.02 -23.42
N ARG A 130 -20.22 5.92 -24.21
CA ARG A 130 -20.23 7.36 -23.90
C ARG A 130 -21.18 7.59 -22.72
N VAL A 131 -20.69 8.27 -21.69
CA VAL A 131 -21.47 8.58 -20.48
C VAL A 131 -21.40 10.08 -20.23
N GLU A 132 -22.52 10.70 -19.91
CA GLU A 132 -22.58 12.11 -19.55
C GLU A 132 -22.34 12.27 -18.03
N ILE A 133 -21.39 13.14 -17.66
CA ILE A 133 -21.00 13.37 -16.27
C ILE A 133 -21.25 14.83 -15.93
N GLU A 134 -22.13 15.07 -14.94
CA GLU A 134 -22.40 16.40 -14.41
C GLU A 134 -21.61 16.67 -13.12
N PHE A 135 -20.81 17.72 -13.13
CA PHE A 135 -20.08 18.23 -11.98
C PHE A 135 -20.90 19.33 -11.30
N SER A 136 -21.74 18.94 -10.34
CA SER A 136 -22.72 19.82 -9.68
C SER A 136 -22.17 21.16 -9.18
N ARG A 137 -20.96 21.18 -8.59
CA ARG A 137 -20.34 22.41 -8.04
C ARG A 137 -19.89 23.41 -9.10
N SER A 138 -19.55 22.94 -10.30
CA SER A 138 -19.17 23.80 -11.43
C SER A 138 -20.32 24.00 -12.41
N SER A 139 -21.44 23.28 -12.22
CA SER A 139 -22.59 23.23 -13.14
C SER A 139 -22.16 22.92 -14.58
N ARG A 140 -21.17 22.05 -14.72
CA ARG A 140 -20.62 21.63 -16.02
C ARG A 140 -20.97 20.19 -16.27
N THR A 141 -21.43 19.94 -17.48
CA THR A 141 -21.74 18.61 -17.98
C THR A 141 -20.77 18.27 -19.10
N ILE A 142 -20.10 17.14 -18.98
CA ILE A 142 -19.03 16.72 -19.88
C ILE A 142 -19.32 15.28 -20.30
N GLU A 143 -19.22 15.00 -21.59
CA GLU A 143 -19.28 13.64 -22.10
C GLU A 143 -17.93 12.95 -21.89
N TRP A 144 -17.96 11.77 -21.27
CA TRP A 144 -16.82 10.87 -21.19
C TRP A 144 -16.95 9.80 -22.26
N ASP A 145 -16.02 9.81 -23.21
CA ASP A 145 -15.93 8.87 -24.33
C ASP A 145 -14.86 7.78 -24.13
N GLY A 146 -14.25 7.73 -22.94
CA GLY A 146 -13.14 6.84 -22.61
C GLY A 146 -11.76 7.31 -23.09
N SER A 147 -11.64 8.52 -23.66
CA SER A 147 -10.33 9.11 -24.01
C SER A 147 -9.46 9.41 -22.79
N CYS A 148 -10.08 9.87 -21.69
CA CYS A 148 -9.44 9.98 -20.38
C CYS A 148 -9.46 8.64 -19.64
N SER A 149 -8.36 8.31 -18.95
CA SER A 149 -8.21 7.07 -18.18
C SER A 149 -9.07 7.01 -16.92
N SER A 150 -9.54 8.17 -16.43
CA SER A 150 -10.41 8.28 -15.25
C SER A 150 -11.29 9.53 -15.30
N ILE A 151 -12.35 9.54 -14.49
CA ILE A 151 -13.23 10.72 -14.29
C ILE A 151 -12.45 11.90 -13.69
N LEU A 152 -11.44 11.63 -12.84
CA LEU A 152 -10.57 12.68 -12.29
C LEU A 152 -9.78 13.37 -13.40
N GLU A 153 -9.18 12.61 -14.31
CA GLU A 153 -8.44 13.16 -15.45
C GLU A 153 -9.35 13.97 -16.40
N LEU A 154 -10.59 13.49 -16.62
CA LEU A 154 -11.60 14.25 -17.35
C LEU A 154 -11.90 15.60 -16.68
N ALA A 155 -12.11 15.60 -15.36
CA ALA A 155 -12.34 16.82 -14.59
C ALA A 155 -11.17 17.80 -14.73
N GLU A 156 -9.93 17.33 -14.57
CA GLU A 156 -8.71 18.13 -14.66
C GLU A 156 -8.51 18.74 -16.05
N THR A 157 -8.73 17.95 -17.11
CA THR A 157 -8.63 18.39 -18.52
C THR A 157 -9.63 19.50 -18.83
N HIS A 158 -10.75 19.51 -18.13
CA HIS A 158 -11.75 20.54 -18.21
C HIS A 158 -11.65 21.58 -17.09
N ASN A 159 -10.53 21.69 -16.36
CA ASN A 159 -10.30 22.69 -15.30
C ASN A 159 -11.35 22.63 -14.16
N ILE A 160 -11.88 21.44 -13.86
CA ILE A 160 -12.75 21.19 -12.71
C ILE A 160 -11.89 20.64 -11.58
N THR A 161 -11.89 21.36 -10.45
CA THR A 161 -11.06 21.00 -9.29
C THR A 161 -11.73 19.91 -8.46
N ILE A 162 -11.02 18.80 -8.28
CA ILE A 162 -11.31 17.73 -7.33
C ILE A 162 -10.04 17.51 -6.54
N ASP A 163 -10.14 17.38 -5.22
CA ASP A 163 -8.98 17.08 -4.38
C ASP A 163 -8.37 15.74 -4.83
N SER A 164 -7.04 15.65 -4.94
CA SER A 164 -6.38 14.42 -5.41
C SER A 164 -5.08 14.14 -4.66
N GLY A 165 -4.71 12.87 -4.61
CA GLY A 165 -3.54 12.37 -3.87
C GLY A 165 -2.90 11.16 -4.56
N CYS A 166 -3.28 9.95 -4.15
CA CYS A 166 -2.64 8.71 -4.61
C CYS A 166 -2.84 8.38 -6.10
N ARG A 167 -3.94 8.84 -6.71
CA ARG A 167 -4.40 8.47 -8.08
C ARG A 167 -4.52 6.94 -8.34
N ALA A 168 -4.47 6.13 -7.29
CA ALA A 168 -4.52 4.67 -7.33
C ALA A 168 -5.72 4.11 -6.53
N GLY A 169 -6.67 4.96 -6.15
CA GLY A 169 -7.89 4.54 -5.43
C GLY A 169 -7.70 4.16 -3.96
N SER A 170 -6.53 4.37 -3.36
CA SER A 170 -6.21 3.93 -2.00
C SER A 170 -6.41 4.99 -0.90
N CYS A 171 -6.16 6.27 -1.18
CA CYS A 171 -6.10 7.29 -0.12
C CYS A 171 -7.41 8.04 0.16
N GLY A 172 -8.43 7.91 -0.71
CA GLY A 172 -9.73 8.58 -0.55
C GLY A 172 -9.74 10.10 -0.75
N THR A 173 -8.62 10.76 -1.09
CA THR A 173 -8.57 12.22 -1.28
C THR A 173 -9.53 12.71 -2.37
N CYS A 174 -9.71 11.92 -3.45
CA CYS A 174 -10.62 12.24 -4.55
C CYS A 174 -12.06 11.74 -4.36
N LEU A 175 -12.43 11.35 -3.14
CA LEU A 175 -13.79 10.92 -2.82
C LEU A 175 -14.78 12.07 -3.10
N THR A 176 -15.76 11.82 -3.97
CA THR A 176 -16.80 12.79 -4.33
C THR A 176 -18.17 12.18 -4.10
N ALA A 177 -19.13 12.98 -3.66
CA ALA A 177 -20.52 12.55 -3.46
C ALA A 177 -21.22 12.30 -4.81
N LEU A 178 -21.91 11.17 -4.93
CA LEU A 178 -22.74 10.85 -6.09
C LEU A 178 -24.16 11.36 -5.82
N LYS A 179 -24.57 12.39 -6.56
CA LYS A 179 -25.93 12.96 -6.44
C LYS A 179 -27.00 12.09 -7.11
N GLN A 180 -26.69 11.54 -8.28
CA GLN A 180 -27.58 10.69 -9.05
C GLN A 180 -26.75 9.78 -9.98
N GLY A 181 -27.26 8.57 -10.24
CA GLY A 181 -26.64 7.59 -11.12
C GLY A 181 -26.14 6.35 -10.38
N GLU A 182 -25.47 5.46 -11.12
CA GLU A 182 -24.82 4.25 -10.60
C GLU A 182 -23.32 4.30 -10.94
N VAL A 183 -22.49 3.80 -10.03
CA VAL A 183 -21.03 3.77 -10.20
C VAL A 183 -20.57 2.32 -10.27
N GLU A 184 -19.84 1.99 -11.32
CA GLU A 184 -19.12 0.73 -11.46
C GLU A 184 -17.63 0.98 -11.18
N TYR A 185 -17.07 0.20 -10.26
CA TYR A 185 -15.65 0.29 -9.91
C TYR A 185 -14.86 -0.73 -10.74
N ILE A 186 -13.74 -0.27 -11.32
CA ILE A 186 -12.80 -1.16 -12.03
C ILE A 186 -12.08 -2.09 -11.03
N GLU A 187 -11.79 -1.57 -9.84
CA GLU A 187 -11.23 -2.29 -8.69
C GLU A 187 -11.87 -1.77 -7.41
N GLU A 188 -11.99 -2.61 -6.37
CA GLU A 188 -12.55 -2.16 -5.09
C GLU A 188 -11.71 -1.01 -4.49
N PRO A 189 -12.33 0.12 -4.13
CA PRO A 189 -11.60 1.27 -3.61
C PRO A 189 -11.12 0.98 -2.17
N GLY A 190 -9.94 1.50 -1.81
CA GLY A 190 -9.41 1.40 -0.44
C GLY A 190 -10.25 2.17 0.59
N THR A 191 -11.02 3.15 0.12
CA THR A 191 -11.96 3.93 0.93
C THR A 191 -13.31 4.02 0.22
N PHE A 192 -14.36 3.48 0.82
CA PHE A 192 -15.73 3.61 0.32
C PHE A 192 -16.35 4.96 0.73
N PRO A 193 -17.27 5.52 -0.09
CA PRO A 193 -18.10 6.64 0.33
C PRO A 193 -18.89 6.29 1.59
N GLY A 194 -18.76 7.10 2.64
CA GLY A 194 -19.59 6.96 3.85
C GLY A 194 -21.07 7.17 3.55
N LYS A 195 -21.96 6.65 4.40
CA LYS A 195 -23.44 6.74 4.26
C LYS A 195 -23.99 8.17 4.09
N THR A 196 -23.18 9.20 4.34
CA THR A 196 -23.52 10.62 4.22
C THR A 196 -23.25 11.23 2.83
N ALA A 197 -22.69 10.48 1.88
CA ALA A 197 -22.42 10.96 0.51
C ALA A 197 -23.60 10.77 -0.46
N LEU A 198 -24.71 10.19 0.00
CA LEU A 198 -25.96 9.97 -0.74
C LEU A 198 -27.04 10.93 -0.20
N ALA A 199 -26.90 12.21 -0.52
CA ALA A 199 -27.97 13.21 -0.41
C ALA A 199 -27.70 14.30 -1.44
#